data_AF-Q70M51-F1
#
_entry.id   AF-Q70M51-F1
#
_cell.length_a   1.000
_cell.length_b   1.000
_cell.length_c   1.000
_cell.angle_alpha   90.00
_cell.angle_beta   90.00
_cell.angle_gamma   90.00
#
_symmetry.space_group_name_H-M   'P 1'
#
loop_
_entity.id
_entity.type
_entity.pdbx_description
1 polymer ?
#
loop_
_entity_poly.entity_id
_entity_poly.type
_entity_poly.pdbx_seq_one_letter_code
_entity_poly.pdbx_strand_id
1 'polypeptide(L)'
;LAEAADLDLTRPEISTIARRGSSSAARAVTGAFSHLYSGMNDTDCRSERIETDLEDDLRIVAAHVPAYKETEQAHAEAADSHMFQARMAHMHKQIDDMRDALYEADFDAAFELAEHDSLSLAATTMTGPAGWVYWQPRTIAVFNAIRELREDIPAYFTTDT
;
A
#
# COMPACT_ATOMS: atom_id res chain seq x y z
N LEU A 1 7.95 -20.94 -11.27
CA LEU A 1 8.72 -21.82 -10.36
C LEU A 1 7.81 -22.82 -9.66
N ALA A 2 6.77 -22.40 -8.92
CA ALA A 2 5.83 -23.35 -8.28
C ALA A 2 5.19 -24.30 -9.29
N GLU A 3 4.61 -23.76 -10.37
CA GLU A 3 4.06 -24.55 -11.48
C GLU A 3 5.13 -25.42 -12.16
N ALA A 4 6.29 -24.85 -12.47
CA ALA A 4 7.41 -25.59 -13.09
C ALA A 4 8.02 -26.69 -12.19
N ALA A 5 7.75 -26.65 -10.88
CA ALA A 5 8.18 -27.63 -9.91
C ALA A 5 7.05 -28.58 -9.48
N ASP A 6 5.90 -28.53 -10.18
CA ASP A 6 4.70 -29.33 -9.91
C ASP A 6 4.23 -29.26 -8.44
N LEU A 7 4.36 -28.08 -7.83
CA LEU A 7 3.87 -27.84 -6.48
C LEU A 7 2.36 -27.57 -6.52
N ASP A 8 1.58 -28.45 -5.91
CA ASP A 8 0.14 -28.28 -5.71
C ASP A 8 -0.12 -27.39 -4.49
N LEU A 9 -0.03 -26.07 -4.69
CA LEU A 9 -0.16 -25.05 -3.66
C LEU A 9 -1.25 -24.03 -4.02
N THR A 10 -1.97 -23.58 -3.01
CA THR A 10 -2.92 -22.47 -3.10
C THR A 10 -2.20 -21.13 -3.31
N ARG A 11 -2.92 -20.10 -3.78
CA ARG A 11 -2.33 -18.74 -3.93
C ARG A 11 -1.75 -18.20 -2.60
N PRO A 12 -2.41 -18.33 -1.43
CA PRO A 12 -1.80 -17.95 -0.16
C PRO A 12 -0.50 -18.70 0.14
N GLU A 13 -0.40 -20.00 -0.15
CA GLU A 13 0.85 -20.75 0.05
C GLU A 13 1.95 -20.30 -0.91
N ILE A 14 1.64 -20.06 -2.18
CA ILE A 14 2.58 -19.52 -3.17
C ILE A 14 3.06 -18.11 -2.74
N SER A 15 2.20 -17.32 -2.10
CA SER A 15 2.58 -15.98 -1.63
C SER A 15 3.72 -16.02 -0.60
N THR A 16 3.84 -17.09 0.19
CA THR A 16 4.93 -17.27 1.17
C THR A 16 6.28 -17.44 0.49
N ILE A 17 6.30 -18.06 -0.71
CA ILE A 17 7.49 -18.21 -1.54
C ILE A 17 7.85 -16.85 -2.14
N ALA A 18 6.87 -16.14 -2.71
CA ALA A 18 7.08 -14.82 -3.32
C ALA A 18 7.59 -13.78 -2.30
N ARG A 19 7.08 -13.82 -1.06
CA ARG A 19 7.50 -12.95 0.05
C ARG A 19 9.01 -13.01 0.32
N ARG A 20 9.66 -14.16 0.09
CA ARG A 20 11.11 -14.33 0.30
C ARG A 20 11.95 -13.54 -0.71
N GLY A 21 11.39 -13.23 -1.88
CA GLY A 21 12.02 -12.33 -2.85
C GLY A 21 11.75 -10.85 -2.51
N SER A 22 10.49 -10.52 -2.21
CA SER A 22 10.08 -9.22 -1.68
C SER A 22 8.72 -9.33 -1.01
N SER A 23 8.51 -8.63 0.10
CA SER A 23 7.23 -8.61 0.81
C SER A 23 6.07 -8.16 -0.07
N SER A 24 6.29 -7.19 -0.98
CA SER A 24 5.23 -6.72 -1.88
C SER A 24 4.82 -7.76 -2.93
N ALA A 25 5.76 -8.62 -3.36
CA ALA A 25 5.49 -9.68 -4.34
C ALA A 25 4.47 -10.71 -3.83
N ALA A 26 4.35 -10.91 -2.52
CA ALA A 26 3.34 -11.79 -1.93
C ALA A 26 1.91 -11.37 -2.30
N ARG A 27 1.62 -10.06 -2.31
CA ARG A 27 0.28 -9.52 -2.64
C ARG A 27 -0.07 -9.64 -4.12
N ALA A 28 0.94 -9.58 -4.99
CA ALA A 28 0.76 -9.77 -6.42
C ALA A 28 0.32 -11.19 -6.78
N VAL A 29 0.64 -12.20 -5.95
CA VAL A 29 0.25 -13.60 -6.17
C VAL A 29 -1.27 -13.80 -5.99
N THR A 30 -1.87 -13.12 -5.02
CA THR A 30 -3.30 -13.27 -4.70
C THR A 30 -4.19 -12.33 -5.53
N GLY A 31 -3.65 -11.17 -5.94
CA GLY A 31 -4.23 -10.26 -6.93
C GLY A 31 -5.41 -9.42 -6.41
N ALA A 32 -5.80 -8.41 -7.21
CA ALA A 32 -6.78 -7.37 -6.87
C ALA A 32 -6.55 -6.74 -5.48
N PHE A 33 -7.56 -6.68 -4.63
CA PHE A 33 -7.40 -6.27 -3.23
C PHE A 33 -6.82 -7.42 -2.43
N SER A 34 -5.68 -7.16 -1.80
CA SER A 34 -4.85 -8.21 -1.22
C SER A 34 -4.19 -7.72 0.06
N HIS A 35 -4.39 -8.48 1.13
CA HIS A 35 -3.79 -8.23 2.43
C HIS A 35 -2.66 -9.22 2.68
N LEU A 36 -1.47 -8.70 2.98
CA LEU A 36 -0.37 -9.49 3.53
C LEU A 36 -0.42 -9.39 5.04
N TYR A 37 -0.76 -10.50 5.70
CA TYR A 37 -0.77 -10.56 7.16
C TYR A 37 0.65 -10.48 7.72
N SER A 38 0.83 -9.69 8.78
CA SER A 38 2.08 -9.63 9.54
C SER A 38 2.12 -10.77 10.56
N GLY A 39 2.91 -11.81 10.26
CA GLY A 39 3.11 -12.96 11.14
C GLY A 39 4.58 -13.39 11.21
N MET A 40 4.87 -14.41 12.02
CA MET A 40 6.25 -14.87 12.28
C MET A 40 6.68 -16.08 11.45
N ASN A 41 5.77 -16.69 10.69
CA ASN A 41 6.02 -17.92 9.93
C ASN A 41 5.18 -17.95 8.64
N ASP A 42 5.36 -19.00 7.82
CA ASP A 42 4.66 -19.13 6.53
C ASP A 42 3.15 -19.41 6.69
N THR A 43 2.70 -19.83 7.88
CA THR A 43 1.27 -20.00 8.20
C THR A 43 0.61 -18.65 8.47
N ASP A 44 1.23 -17.81 9.30
CA ASP A 44 0.62 -16.56 9.79
C ASP A 44 1.00 -15.33 8.96
N CYS A 45 2.05 -15.42 8.12
CA CYS A 45 2.54 -14.33 7.28
C CYS A 45 2.37 -14.67 5.80
N ARG A 46 1.14 -14.64 5.32
CA ARG A 46 0.83 -14.90 3.91
C ARG A 46 -0.15 -13.88 3.39
N SER A 47 -0.17 -13.74 2.09
CA SER A 47 -1.14 -12.89 1.45
C SER A 47 -2.44 -13.65 1.22
N GLU A 48 -3.56 -12.98 1.43
CA GLU A 48 -4.89 -13.46 1.06
C GLU A 48 -5.62 -12.37 0.27
N ARG A 49 -6.42 -12.79 -0.71
CA ARG A 49 -7.28 -11.90 -1.48
C ARG A 49 -8.47 -11.49 -0.61
N ILE A 50 -8.86 -10.23 -0.71
CA ILE A 50 -10.10 -9.71 -0.13
C ILE A 50 -11.11 -9.67 -1.26
N GLU A 51 -12.19 -10.44 -1.14
CA GLU A 51 -13.29 -10.40 -2.11
C GLU A 51 -14.16 -9.17 -1.87
N THR A 52 -14.41 -8.40 -2.93
CA THR A 52 -15.18 -7.16 -2.90
C THR A 52 -15.73 -6.82 -4.30
N ASP A 53 -16.87 -6.15 -4.35
CA ASP A 53 -17.50 -5.71 -5.60
C ASP A 53 -16.81 -4.45 -6.19
N LEU A 54 -15.84 -3.85 -5.48
CA LEU A 54 -15.14 -2.63 -5.93
C LEU A 54 -14.27 -2.81 -7.18
N GLU A 55 -13.89 -4.06 -7.52
CA GLU A 55 -12.96 -4.32 -8.63
C GLU A 55 -13.52 -3.89 -9.99
N ASP A 56 -14.82 -4.02 -10.20
CA ASP A 56 -15.46 -3.75 -11.48
C ASP A 56 -15.51 -2.24 -11.79
N ASP A 57 -15.59 -1.42 -10.75
CA ASP A 57 -15.69 0.05 -10.84
C ASP A 57 -14.34 0.76 -10.69
N LEU A 58 -13.35 0.12 -10.05
CA LEU A 58 -12.03 0.73 -9.83
C LEU A 58 -11.31 1.04 -11.14
N ARG A 59 -10.86 2.29 -11.29
CA ARG A 59 -9.97 2.73 -12.38
C ARG A 59 -8.71 3.36 -11.78
N ILE A 60 -7.55 2.98 -12.31
CA ILE A 60 -6.25 3.49 -11.86
C ILE A 60 -5.65 4.34 -12.98
N VAL A 61 -5.25 5.56 -12.63
CA VAL A 61 -4.50 6.46 -13.53
C VAL A 61 -3.13 6.73 -12.91
N ALA A 62 -2.06 6.34 -13.61
CA ALA A 62 -0.69 6.53 -13.14
C ALA A 62 -0.14 7.89 -13.62
N ALA A 63 0.05 8.83 -12.69
CA ALA A 63 0.72 10.10 -12.96
C ALA A 63 2.23 9.97 -12.78
N HIS A 64 2.98 9.92 -13.89
CA HIS A 64 4.43 9.80 -13.85
C HIS A 64 5.10 11.17 -13.66
N VAL A 65 5.58 11.43 -12.44
CA VAL A 65 6.38 12.62 -12.13
C VAL A 65 7.85 12.18 -11.97
N PRO A 66 8.77 12.62 -12.86
CA PRO A 66 10.18 12.27 -12.74
C PRO A 66 10.75 12.75 -11.40
N ALA A 67 11.29 11.82 -10.63
CA ALA A 67 12.00 12.07 -9.39
C ALA A 67 13.07 10.98 -9.22
N TYR A 68 14.23 11.35 -8.68
CA TYR A 68 15.21 10.36 -8.23
C TYR A 68 14.79 9.87 -6.84
N LYS A 69 14.75 8.55 -6.66
CA LYS A 69 14.27 7.88 -5.45
C LYS A 69 15.27 6.81 -5.02
N GLU A 70 15.66 6.83 -3.74
CA GLU A 70 16.49 5.79 -3.10
C GLU A 70 15.62 5.00 -2.11
N THR A 71 14.63 4.30 -2.65
CA THR A 71 13.53 3.68 -1.91
C THR A 71 13.99 2.69 -0.82
N GLU A 72 15.03 1.89 -1.08
CA GLU A 72 15.57 0.93 -0.11
C GLU A 72 16.17 1.61 1.13
N GLN A 73 16.92 2.72 0.95
CA GLN A 73 17.48 3.47 2.08
C GLN A 73 16.39 4.20 2.86
N ALA A 74 15.39 4.75 2.15
CA ALA A 74 14.22 5.34 2.77
C ALA A 74 13.48 4.37 3.69
N HIS A 75 13.29 3.12 3.26
CA HIS A 75 12.65 2.09 4.05
C HIS A 75 13.50 1.67 5.25
N ALA A 76 14.82 1.54 5.08
CA ALA A 76 15.72 1.15 6.17
C ALA A 76 15.72 2.17 7.32
N GLU A 77 15.75 3.46 7.01
CA GLU A 77 15.85 4.53 8.01
C GLU A 77 14.49 5.05 8.49
N ALA A 78 13.37 4.70 7.82
CA ALA A 78 12.04 5.13 8.24
C ALA A 78 11.72 4.72 9.68
N ALA A 79 12.24 3.58 10.14
CA ALA A 79 12.08 3.09 11.52
C ALA A 79 12.72 4.01 12.57
N ASP A 80 13.72 4.81 12.18
CA ASP A 80 14.42 5.76 13.05
C ASP A 80 13.73 7.13 13.10
N SER A 81 12.65 7.33 12.34
CA SER A 81 11.83 8.54 12.44
C SER A 81 11.15 8.62 13.81
N HIS A 82 11.16 9.82 14.40
CA HIS A 82 10.43 10.11 15.63
C HIS A 82 8.90 10.01 15.47
N MET A 83 8.39 9.95 14.23
CA MET A 83 6.98 9.72 13.92
C MET A 83 6.64 8.23 13.73
N PHE A 84 7.64 7.35 13.57
CA PHE A 84 7.43 5.94 13.22
C PHE A 84 6.56 5.21 14.23
N GLN A 85 6.81 5.39 15.53
CA GLN A 85 6.03 4.73 16.59
C GLN A 85 4.57 5.17 16.61
N ALA A 86 4.31 6.46 16.33
CA ALA A 86 2.94 6.96 16.23
C ALA A 86 2.21 6.37 15.01
N ARG A 87 2.91 6.25 13.87
CA ARG A 87 2.38 5.56 12.69
C ARG A 87 2.07 4.10 12.98
N MET A 88 2.97 3.35 13.62
CA MET A 88 2.76 1.96 13.99
C MET A 88 1.57 1.77 14.93
N ALA A 89 1.40 2.66 15.90
CA ALA A 89 0.25 2.63 16.81
C ALA A 89 -1.10 2.87 16.10
N HIS A 90 -1.10 3.64 15.01
CA HIS A 90 -2.30 3.92 14.21
C HIS A 90 -2.59 2.85 13.15
N MET A 91 -1.54 2.23 12.60
CA MET A 91 -1.63 1.35 11.42
C MET A 91 -2.54 0.14 11.61
N HIS A 92 -2.57 -0.45 12.81
CA HIS A 92 -3.44 -1.60 13.10
C HIS A 92 -4.92 -1.26 12.90
N LYS A 93 -5.38 -0.13 13.45
CA LYS A 93 -6.75 0.34 13.25
C LYS A 93 -7.02 0.66 11.78
N GLN A 94 -6.08 1.30 11.10
CA GLN A 94 -6.26 1.67 9.69
C GLN A 94 -6.39 0.43 8.78
N ILE A 95 -5.66 -0.65 9.08
CA ILE A 95 -5.81 -1.94 8.38
C ILE A 95 -7.17 -2.57 8.67
N ASP A 96 -7.66 -2.48 9.91
CA ASP A 96 -8.99 -2.97 10.28
C ASP A 96 -10.08 -2.19 9.50
N ASP A 97 -10.04 -0.86 9.56
CA ASP A 97 -10.99 0.02 8.88
C ASP A 97 -10.94 -0.17 7.35
N MET A 98 -9.76 -0.37 6.76
CA MET A 98 -9.60 -0.65 5.33
C MET A 98 -10.25 -1.98 4.95
N ARG A 99 -10.10 -3.02 5.78
CA ARG A 99 -10.72 -4.32 5.52
C ARG A 99 -12.24 -4.21 5.56
N ASP A 100 -12.78 -3.53 6.57
CA ASP A 100 -14.22 -3.31 6.69
C ASP A 100 -14.76 -2.54 5.48
N ALA A 101 -14.10 -1.45 5.08
CA ALA A 101 -14.48 -0.68 3.89
C ALA A 101 -14.45 -1.53 2.60
N LEU A 102 -13.43 -2.38 2.43
CA LEU A 102 -13.34 -3.28 1.28
C LEU A 102 -14.46 -4.34 1.31
N TYR A 103 -14.75 -4.96 2.46
CA TYR A 103 -15.83 -5.95 2.57
C TYR A 103 -17.22 -5.34 2.35
N GLU A 104 -17.41 -4.09 2.74
CA GLU A 104 -18.66 -3.33 2.54
C GLU A 104 -18.75 -2.72 1.14
N ALA A 105 -17.70 -2.86 0.33
CA ALA A 105 -17.55 -2.18 -0.96
C ALA A 105 -17.75 -0.66 -0.87
N ASP A 106 -17.31 -0.06 0.24
CA ASP A 106 -17.32 1.39 0.43
C ASP A 106 -16.10 2.02 -0.23
N PHE A 107 -16.31 2.50 -1.46
CA PHE A 107 -15.27 3.13 -2.28
C PHE A 107 -14.66 4.35 -1.56
N ASP A 108 -15.50 5.25 -1.08
CA ASP A 108 -15.04 6.52 -0.51
C ASP A 108 -14.21 6.27 0.76
N ALA A 109 -14.69 5.39 1.65
CA ALA A 109 -13.95 5.03 2.86
C ALA A 109 -12.62 4.34 2.55
N ALA A 110 -12.61 3.35 1.64
CA ALA A 110 -11.39 2.61 1.30
C ALA A 110 -10.32 3.54 0.70
N PHE A 111 -10.70 4.41 -0.24
CA PHE A 111 -9.73 5.24 -0.93
C PHE A 111 -9.35 6.52 -0.18
N GLU A 112 -10.20 7.01 0.74
CA GLU A 112 -9.80 8.04 1.73
C GLU A 112 -8.73 7.49 2.69
N LEU A 113 -8.91 6.25 3.19
CA LEU A 113 -7.91 5.57 4.02
C LEU A 113 -6.59 5.37 3.28
N ALA A 114 -6.62 4.98 2.00
CA ALA A 114 -5.43 4.83 1.17
C ALA A 114 -4.65 6.15 0.98
N GLU A 115 -5.36 7.26 0.77
CA GLU A 115 -4.77 8.58 0.67
C GLU A 115 -4.14 9.03 1.99
N HIS A 116 -4.84 8.83 3.11
CA HIS A 116 -4.31 9.14 4.44
C HIS A 116 -3.06 8.32 4.78
N ASP A 117 -3.03 7.02 4.43
CA ASP A 117 -1.86 6.18 4.65
C ASP A 117 -0.66 6.68 3.85
N SER A 118 -0.86 7.09 2.58
CA SER A 118 0.19 7.67 1.74
C SER A 118 0.82 8.91 2.37
N LEU A 119 -0.01 9.81 2.91
CA LEU A 119 0.45 11.01 3.60
C LEU A 119 1.21 10.67 4.89
N SER A 120 0.70 9.71 5.66
CA SER A 120 1.30 9.26 6.92
C SER A 120 2.67 8.58 6.71
N LEU A 121 2.80 7.77 5.65
CA LEU A 121 4.08 7.17 5.26
C LEU A 121 5.08 8.24 4.86
N ALA A 122 4.68 9.15 3.96
CA ALA A 122 5.55 10.23 3.52
C ALA A 122 6.02 11.11 4.68
N ALA A 123 5.14 11.46 5.62
CA ALA A 123 5.52 12.21 6.83
C ALA A 123 6.57 11.46 7.66
N THR A 124 6.43 10.14 7.80
CA THR A 124 7.40 9.29 8.51
C THR A 124 8.76 9.30 7.81
N THR A 125 8.77 9.15 6.48
CA THR A 125 9.99 9.16 5.66
C THR A 125 10.68 10.54 5.66
N MET A 126 9.91 11.64 5.59
CA MET A 126 10.44 13.02 5.66
C MET A 126 11.02 13.38 7.03
N THR A 127 10.58 12.71 8.08
CA THR A 127 11.04 12.93 9.46
C THR A 127 12.07 11.91 9.93
N GLY A 128 12.50 11.02 9.03
CA GLY A 128 13.63 10.11 9.23
C GLY A 128 14.99 10.85 9.17
N PRO A 129 16.09 10.19 9.58
CA PRO A 129 17.43 10.79 9.68
C PRO A 129 17.90 11.55 8.44
N ALA A 130 17.72 10.98 7.24
CA ALA A 130 18.12 11.62 5.98
C ALA A 130 17.11 12.66 5.46
N GLY A 131 15.92 12.78 6.06
CA GLY A 131 14.94 13.80 5.69
C GLY A 131 14.43 13.70 4.26
N TRP A 132 14.12 12.49 3.78
CA TRP A 132 13.75 12.23 2.40
C TRP A 132 12.47 12.96 1.97
N VAL A 133 12.59 13.92 1.05
CA VAL A 133 11.46 14.63 0.43
C VAL A 133 11.35 14.24 -1.04
N TYR A 134 10.55 13.22 -1.34
CA TYR A 134 10.37 12.73 -2.73
C TYR A 134 9.38 13.54 -3.56
N TRP A 135 8.39 14.17 -2.92
CA TRP A 135 7.36 14.90 -3.63
C TRP A 135 7.90 16.17 -4.27
N GLN A 136 7.91 16.18 -5.59
CA GLN A 136 8.20 17.38 -6.38
C GLN A 136 6.97 18.31 -6.41
N PRO A 137 7.15 19.61 -6.74
CA PRO A 137 6.02 20.54 -6.87
C PRO A 137 4.89 20.02 -7.78
N ARG A 138 5.25 19.28 -8.83
CA ARG A 138 4.28 18.64 -9.72
C ARG A 138 3.47 17.52 -9.06
N THR A 139 4.03 16.82 -8.07
CA THR A 139 3.31 15.83 -7.27
C THR A 139 2.20 16.51 -6.47
N ILE A 140 2.55 17.63 -5.81
CA ILE A 140 1.58 18.42 -5.05
C ILE A 140 0.49 19.01 -5.96
N ALA A 141 0.86 19.46 -7.16
CA ALA A 141 -0.12 19.91 -8.15
C ALA A 141 -1.11 18.81 -8.55
N VAL A 142 -0.65 17.56 -8.68
CA VAL A 142 -1.53 16.40 -8.93
C VAL A 142 -2.47 16.16 -7.74
N PHE A 143 -1.99 16.23 -6.51
CA PHE A 143 -2.84 16.07 -5.32
C PHE A 143 -3.96 17.11 -5.27
N ASN A 144 -3.63 18.37 -5.54
CA ASN A 144 -4.62 19.45 -5.55
C ASN A 144 -5.64 19.24 -6.67
N ALA A 145 -5.21 18.86 -7.87
CA ALA A 145 -6.12 18.57 -8.98
C ALA A 145 -7.06 17.39 -8.67
N ILE A 146 -6.58 16.35 -7.97
CA ILE A 146 -7.41 15.21 -7.56
C ILE A 146 -8.44 15.62 -6.50
N ARG A 147 -8.08 16.51 -5.57
CA ARG A 147 -9.02 17.04 -4.56
C ARG A 147 -10.10 17.91 -5.20
N GLU A 148 -9.75 18.75 -6.17
CA GLU A 148 -10.73 19.49 -6.96
C GLU A 148 -11.64 18.53 -7.75
N LEU A 149 -11.08 17.49 -8.38
CA LEU A 149 -11.84 16.48 -9.10
C LEU A 149 -12.82 15.70 -8.20
N ARG A 150 -12.46 15.50 -6.93
CA ARG A 150 -13.31 14.80 -5.94
C ARG A 150 -14.66 15.46 -5.73
N GLU A 151 -14.79 16.76 -6.01
CA GLU A 151 -16.07 17.46 -5.91
C GLU A 151 -17.11 16.91 -6.89
N ASP A 152 -16.68 16.34 -8.02
CA ASP A 152 -17.55 15.81 -9.07
C ASP A 152 -17.44 14.28 -9.25
N ILE A 153 -16.27 13.69 -8.99
CA ILE A 153 -15.96 12.28 -9.23
C ILE A 153 -15.17 11.71 -8.05
N PRO A 154 -15.58 10.60 -7.42
CA PRO A 154 -14.81 9.93 -6.36
C PRO A 154 -13.38 9.60 -6.79
N ALA A 155 -12.43 10.46 -6.43
CA ALA A 155 -11.05 10.40 -6.88
C ALA A 155 -10.09 10.64 -5.71
N TYR A 156 -9.11 9.76 -5.60
CA TYR A 156 -8.15 9.70 -4.50
C TYR A 156 -6.76 9.43 -5.03
N PHE A 157 -5.74 9.78 -4.25
CA PHE A 157 -4.36 9.53 -4.65
C PHE A 157 -3.65 8.60 -3.67
N THR A 158 -2.66 7.91 -4.21
CA THR A 158 -1.65 7.20 -3.43
C THR A 158 -0.29 7.48 -4.06
N THR A 159 0.78 7.47 -3.26
CA THR A 159 2.14 7.57 -3.79
C THR A 159 3.03 6.53 -3.17
N ASP A 160 3.89 5.94 -3.98
CA ASP A 160 4.98 5.10 -3.51
C ASP A 160 6.20 5.96 -3.12
N THR A 161 7.12 5.39 -2.33
CA THR A 161 8.37 6.01 -1.86
C THR A 161 9.46 6.02 -2.92
#